data_AF-A0A2U1ANC9-F1
#
_entry.id   AF-A0A2U1ANC9-F1
#
_cell.length_a   1.000
_cell.length_b   1.000
_cell.length_c   1.000
_cell.angle_alpha   90.00
_cell.angle_beta   90.00
_cell.angle_gamma   90.00
#
_symmetry.space_group_name_H-M   'P 1'
#
loop_
_entity.id
_entity.type
_entity.pdbx_description
1 polymer ?
#
loop_
_entity_poly.entity_id
_entity_poly.type
_entity_poly.pdbx_seq_one_letter_code
_entity_poly.pdbx_strand_id
1 'polypeptide(L)'
;MKQTYLLAGAVLLAGYSAIAQGSSTQLPPVEQKQLEVAKSDSLTRMETLSGIFLNSTKKGTFVLDFNQVLTENARLEVKNKAGKIVYKKPVSVAKKETAWRFDLGKLRPDTYQVEVITPDTTYWTKFKVGR
;
A
#
# COMPACT_ATOMS: atom_id res chain seq x y z
N MET A 1 36.72 49.86 2.54
CA MET A 1 37.47 49.65 1.28
C MET A 1 36.63 48.75 0.38
N LYS A 2 36.42 49.17 -0.87
CA LYS A 2 35.57 48.51 -1.88
C LYS A 2 36.46 47.66 -2.78
N GLN A 3 36.19 46.36 -2.94
CA GLN A 3 36.71 45.59 -4.07
C GLN A 3 35.68 44.57 -4.56
N THR A 4 35.10 44.91 -5.70
CA THR A 4 34.22 44.08 -6.52
C THR A 4 35.10 43.27 -7.46
N TYR A 5 34.99 41.94 -7.45
CA TYR A 5 35.70 41.09 -8.40
C TYR A 5 34.69 40.44 -9.36
N LEU A 6 34.61 41.01 -10.56
CA LEU A 6 34.11 40.36 -11.77
C LEU A 6 35.26 39.54 -12.36
N LEU A 7 35.11 38.22 -12.45
CA LEU A 7 35.91 37.41 -13.36
C LEU A 7 34.98 36.59 -14.24
N ALA A 8 34.91 37.01 -15.50
CA ALA A 8 34.41 36.24 -16.62
C ALA A 8 35.44 35.16 -16.97
N GLY A 9 34.97 33.93 -17.22
CA GLY A 9 35.81 32.83 -17.67
C GLY A 9 34.98 31.85 -18.50
N ALA A 10 34.87 32.14 -19.80
CA ALA A 10 34.29 31.23 -20.78
C ALA A 10 35.43 30.38 -21.39
N VAL A 11 35.30 29.05 -21.32
CA VAL A 11 36.00 28.12 -22.22
C VAL A 11 35.00 27.08 -22.68
N LEU A 12 34.71 27.16 -23.98
CA LEU A 12 33.91 26.21 -24.75
C LEU A 12 34.74 24.95 -25.01
N LEU A 13 34.23 23.78 -24.65
CA LEU A 13 34.67 22.50 -25.22
C LEU A 13 33.47 21.82 -25.88
N ALA A 14 33.63 21.62 -27.18
CA ALA A 14 32.68 21.02 -28.11
C ALA A 14 32.74 19.49 -28.10
N GLY A 15 31.62 18.87 -28.52
CA GLY A 15 31.47 17.43 -28.81
C GLY A 15 31.04 16.64 -27.58
N TYR A 16 29.91 15.90 -27.55
CA TYR A 16 29.37 15.02 -28.59
C TYR A 16 27.83 15.04 -28.56
N SER A 17 27.22 15.16 -29.74
CA SER A 17 25.77 15.03 -29.94
C SER A 17 25.38 13.55 -29.95
N ALA A 18 24.73 13.06 -28.89
CA ALA A 18 23.99 11.81 -28.95
C ALA A 18 22.60 12.10 -29.55
N ILE A 19 22.39 11.71 -30.82
CA ILE A 19 21.10 11.84 -31.50
C ILE A 19 20.26 10.61 -31.12
N ALA A 20 19.42 10.73 -30.09
CA ALA A 20 18.38 9.75 -29.82
C ALA A 20 17.18 10.04 -30.75
N GLN A 21 17.19 9.45 -31.94
CA GLN A 21 15.99 9.40 -32.79
C GLN A 21 15.12 8.23 -32.36
N GLY A 22 13.96 8.54 -31.79
CA GLY A 22 12.91 7.59 -31.44
C GLY A 22 11.55 8.27 -31.53
N SER A 23 11.12 8.47 -32.78
CA SER A 23 9.76 8.71 -33.29
C SER A 23 8.69 9.28 -32.35
N SER A 24 8.33 10.54 -32.61
CA SER A 24 7.02 11.10 -32.25
C SER A 24 5.93 10.45 -33.11
N THR A 25 4.96 9.82 -32.47
CA THR A 25 3.63 9.59 -33.07
C THR A 25 2.56 10.05 -32.09
N GLN A 26 2.14 11.28 -32.34
CA GLN A 26 0.84 11.91 -32.11
C GLN A 26 -0.33 10.95 -31.77
N LEU A 27 -1.01 11.24 -30.65
CA LEU A 27 -2.30 10.65 -30.25
C LEU A 27 -3.43 11.02 -31.24
N PRO A 28 -4.42 10.13 -31.39
CA PRO A 28 -5.81 10.55 -31.57
C PRO A 28 -6.71 10.18 -30.36
N PRO A 29 -7.88 10.82 -30.26
CA PRO A 29 -8.69 10.92 -29.04
C PRO A 29 -9.86 9.92 -29.01
N VAL A 30 -10.42 9.74 -27.80
CA VAL A 30 -11.72 9.09 -27.48
C VAL A 30 -11.75 7.55 -27.52
N GLU A 31 -11.74 6.93 -26.34
CA GLU A 31 -12.84 6.06 -25.95
C GLU A 31 -13.08 6.20 -24.43
N GLN A 32 -13.90 7.21 -24.10
CA GLN A 32 -14.68 7.19 -22.87
C GLN A 32 -15.69 6.04 -22.99
N LYS A 33 -15.31 4.83 -22.59
CA LYS A 33 -16.29 3.82 -22.20
C LYS A 33 -16.68 4.06 -20.75
N GLN A 34 -17.64 4.96 -20.59
CA GLN A 34 -18.44 5.05 -19.38
C GLN A 34 -19.03 3.67 -19.04
N LEU A 35 -18.69 3.20 -17.83
CA LEU A 35 -19.62 2.73 -16.82
C LEU A 35 -20.58 1.59 -17.22
N GLU A 36 -20.33 0.39 -16.68
CA GLU A 36 -21.43 -0.40 -16.16
C GLU A 36 -21.00 -1.22 -14.94
N VAL A 37 -21.41 -0.72 -13.77
CA VAL A 37 -21.94 -1.48 -12.63
C VAL A 37 -21.41 -2.91 -12.45
N ALA A 38 -20.33 -3.05 -11.69
CA ALA A 38 -20.28 -4.13 -10.70
C ALA A 38 -20.67 -3.54 -9.34
N LYS A 39 -21.98 -3.33 -9.14
CA LYS A 39 -22.56 -3.49 -7.80
C LYS A 39 -22.39 -4.96 -7.44
N SER A 40 -21.19 -5.35 -7.05
CA SER A 40 -20.99 -6.58 -6.29
C SER A 40 -21.10 -6.18 -4.83
N ASP A 41 -22.35 -6.10 -4.41
CA ASP A 41 -22.75 -6.20 -3.01
C ASP A 41 -22.26 -7.56 -2.50
N SER A 42 -21.04 -7.56 -1.99
CA SER A 42 -20.39 -8.61 -1.20
C SER A 42 -18.93 -8.20 -1.10
N LEU A 43 -18.43 -7.98 0.12
CA LEU A 43 -17.00 -7.91 0.33
C LEU A 43 -16.41 -9.23 -0.14
N THR A 44 -15.91 -9.20 -1.35
CA THR A 44 -15.28 -10.30 -2.03
C THR A 44 -14.12 -10.69 -1.13
N ARG A 45 -14.17 -11.92 -0.60
CA ARG A 45 -13.08 -12.53 0.16
C ARG A 45 -11.81 -12.39 -0.67
N MET A 46 -10.99 -11.39 -0.34
CA MET A 46 -9.72 -11.15 -1.01
C MET A 46 -8.73 -12.15 -0.40
N GLU A 47 -8.46 -13.24 -1.11
CA GLU A 47 -7.42 -14.17 -0.70
C GLU A 47 -6.07 -13.53 -0.99
N THR A 48 -5.27 -13.34 0.05
CA THR A 48 -3.93 -12.74 -0.05
C THR A 48 -2.89 -13.82 0.15
N LEU A 49 -1.80 -13.76 -0.60
CA LEU A 49 -0.64 -14.66 -0.42
C LEU A 49 0.00 -14.51 0.97
N SER A 50 -0.26 -13.40 1.66
CA SER A 50 0.15 -13.17 3.05
C SER A 50 -0.76 -13.85 4.07
N GLY A 51 -1.83 -14.54 3.66
CA GLY A 51 -2.77 -15.20 4.57
C GLY A 51 -3.56 -14.22 5.43
N ILE A 52 -3.59 -12.93 5.07
CA ILE A 52 -4.32 -11.88 5.77
C ILE A 52 -5.64 -11.65 5.02
N PHE A 53 -6.76 -11.77 5.72
CA PHE A 53 -8.10 -11.64 5.15
C PHE A 53 -8.89 -10.62 5.95
N LEU A 54 -9.59 -9.72 5.26
CA LEU A 54 -10.46 -8.75 5.89
C LEU A 54 -11.92 -9.06 5.54
N ASN A 55 -12.71 -9.33 6.56
CA ASN A 55 -14.13 -9.67 6.46
C ASN A 55 -14.95 -8.56 7.11
N SER A 56 -16.05 -8.13 6.48
CA SER A 56 -17.03 -7.29 7.17
C SER A 56 -18.06 -8.16 7.91
N THR A 57 -18.67 -7.57 8.93
CA THR A 57 -19.82 -8.14 9.62
C THR A 57 -21.10 -7.45 9.18
N LYS A 58 -22.25 -8.10 9.41
CA LYS A 58 -23.58 -7.52 9.17
C LYS A 58 -23.84 -6.21 9.92
N LYS A 59 -23.02 -5.86 10.93
CA LYS A 59 -23.12 -4.63 11.73
C LYS A 59 -22.21 -3.50 11.23
N GLY A 60 -21.56 -3.67 10.08
CA GLY A 60 -20.61 -2.70 9.52
C GLY A 60 -19.30 -2.61 10.31
N THR A 61 -18.95 -3.65 11.06
CA THR A 61 -17.61 -3.80 11.67
C THR A 61 -16.74 -4.71 10.81
N PHE A 62 -15.44 -4.69 11.05
CA PHE A 62 -14.47 -5.47 10.31
C PHE A 62 -13.74 -6.44 11.23
N VAL A 63 -13.51 -7.63 10.73
CA VAL A 63 -12.73 -8.69 11.36
C VAL A 63 -11.58 -9.01 10.43
N LEU A 64 -10.39 -9.12 11.02
CA LEU A 64 -9.19 -9.55 10.34
C LEU A 64 -8.88 -10.98 10.74
N ASP A 65 -8.76 -11.87 9.76
CA ASP A 65 -8.27 -13.22 9.95
C ASP A 65 -6.86 -13.32 9.37
N PHE A 66 -5.92 -13.89 10.10
CA PHE A 66 -4.53 -14.06 9.69
C PHE A 66 -4.15 -15.53 9.83
N ASN A 67 -3.85 -16.19 8.71
CA ASN A 67 -3.51 -17.61 8.63
C ASN A 67 -2.08 -17.76 8.10
N GLN A 68 -1.13 -17.91 9.02
CA GLN A 68 0.27 -18.21 8.72
C GLN A 68 0.87 -19.02 9.86
N VAL A 69 1.92 -19.80 9.57
CA VAL A 69 2.73 -20.40 10.62
C VAL A 69 3.76 -19.36 11.04
N LEU A 70 3.61 -18.81 12.25
CA LEU A 70 4.61 -17.91 12.83
C LEU A 70 5.57 -18.72 13.71
N THR A 71 6.86 -18.54 13.52
CA THR A 71 7.93 -19.10 14.34
C THR A 71 8.24 -18.23 15.57
N GLU A 72 7.93 -16.94 15.49
CA GLU A 72 8.25 -15.93 16.50
C GLU A 72 7.04 -15.06 16.82
N ASN A 73 7.06 -14.40 17.98
CA ASN A 73 6.03 -13.42 18.34
C ASN A 73 6.01 -12.29 17.31
N ALA A 74 4.81 -11.87 16.92
CA ALA A 74 4.62 -10.81 15.95
C ALA A 74 3.82 -9.64 16.54
N ARG A 75 3.72 -8.58 15.75
CA ARG A 75 2.89 -7.43 16.04
C ARG A 75 2.01 -7.11 14.85
N LEU A 76 0.70 -7.10 15.08
CA LEU A 76 -0.28 -6.63 14.12
C LEU A 76 -0.39 -5.11 14.21
N GLU A 77 -0.22 -4.44 13.07
CA GLU A 77 -0.52 -3.02 12.87
C GLU A 77 -1.47 -2.84 11.70
N VAL A 78 -2.46 -1.96 11.87
CA VAL A 78 -3.31 -1.49 10.78
C VAL A 78 -3.12 0.00 10.65
N LYS A 79 -2.69 0.44 9.47
CA LYS A 79 -2.42 1.84 9.13
C LYS A 79 -3.44 2.32 8.12
N ASN A 80 -3.91 3.55 8.25
CA ASN A 80 -4.73 4.18 7.21
C ASN A 80 -3.86 4.67 6.04
N LYS A 81 -4.46 5.29 5.02
CA LYS A 81 -3.72 5.79 3.85
C LYS A 81 -2.69 6.86 4.20
N ALA A 82 -2.90 7.60 5.30
CA ALA A 82 -1.95 8.59 5.80
C ALA A 82 -0.80 7.97 6.63
N GLY A 83 -0.73 6.64 6.75
CA GLY A 83 0.28 5.94 7.54
C GLY A 83 0.02 5.97 9.06
N LYS A 84 -1.11 6.54 9.50
CA LYS A 84 -1.48 6.57 10.92
C LYS A 84 -1.96 5.19 11.35
N ILE A 85 -1.38 4.68 12.44
CA ILE A 85 -1.82 3.43 13.07
C ILE A 85 -3.21 3.65 13.69
N VAL A 86 -4.19 2.88 13.21
CA VAL A 86 -5.57 2.88 13.72
C VAL A 86 -5.86 1.65 14.59
N TYR A 87 -5.05 0.60 14.47
CA TYR A 87 -5.17 -0.61 15.28
C TYR A 87 -3.79 -1.22 15.53
N LYS A 88 -3.57 -1.74 16.74
CA LYS A 88 -2.32 -2.39 17.12
C LYS A 88 -2.58 -3.49 18.14
N LYS A 89 -2.06 -4.69 17.90
CA LYS A 89 -2.12 -5.81 18.85
C LYS A 89 -0.86 -6.68 18.78
N PRO A 90 -0.39 -7.24 19.91
CA PRO A 90 0.60 -8.30 19.89
C PRO A 90 -0.04 -9.60 19.38
N VAL A 91 0.75 -10.41 18.67
CA VAL A 91 0.39 -11.75 18.19
C VAL A 91 1.38 -12.72 18.82
N SER A 92 0.90 -13.60 19.70
CA SER A 92 1.75 -14.55 20.40
C SER A 92 1.69 -15.94 19.75
N VAL A 93 2.85 -16.58 19.64
CA VAL A 93 2.99 -17.94 19.13
C VAL A 93 2.97 -19.01 20.22
N ALA A 94 2.75 -18.62 21.49
CA ALA A 94 2.83 -19.52 22.65
C ALA A 94 1.92 -20.75 22.57
N LYS A 95 0.83 -20.67 21.78
CA LYS A 95 -0.17 -21.73 21.64
C LYS A 95 0.01 -22.60 20.39
N LYS A 96 1.11 -22.43 19.63
CA LYS A 96 1.30 -23.05 18.30
C LYS A 96 0.09 -22.84 17.37
N GLU A 97 -0.56 -21.69 17.52
CA GLU A 97 -1.65 -21.27 16.65
C GLU A 97 -1.09 -20.95 15.25
N THR A 98 -1.85 -21.32 14.22
CA THR A 98 -1.54 -21.01 12.81
C THR A 98 -2.55 -20.03 12.22
N ALA A 99 -3.53 -19.62 13.03
CA ALA A 99 -4.63 -18.76 12.66
C ALA A 99 -4.96 -17.83 13.82
N TRP A 100 -5.07 -16.53 13.53
CA TRP A 100 -5.48 -15.51 14.49
C TRP A 100 -6.63 -14.70 13.94
N ARG A 101 -7.53 -14.30 14.83
CA ARG A 101 -8.70 -13.49 14.49
C ARG A 101 -8.74 -12.24 15.35
N PHE A 102 -8.84 -11.08 14.71
CA PHE A 102 -8.84 -9.78 15.37
C PHE A 102 -10.10 -9.00 14.99
N ASP A 103 -10.86 -8.58 15.99
CA ASP A 103 -11.93 -7.60 15.77
C ASP A 103 -11.32 -6.20 15.65
N LEU A 104 -11.46 -5.60 14.47
CA LEU A 104 -10.98 -4.24 14.18
C LEU A 104 -12.05 -3.19 14.49
N GLY A 105 -13.29 -3.59 14.77
CA GLY A 105 -14.40 -2.68 14.98
C GLY A 105 -14.79 -1.93 13.71
N LYS A 106 -15.25 -0.68 13.87
CA LYS A 106 -15.65 0.17 12.74
C LYS A 106 -14.43 0.83 12.11
N LEU A 107 -14.26 0.62 10.80
CA LEU A 107 -13.28 1.33 10.00
C LEU A 107 -13.99 2.41 9.17
N ARG A 108 -13.32 3.55 8.97
CA ARG A 108 -13.83 4.60 8.08
C ARG A 108 -13.60 4.17 6.62
N PRO A 109 -14.38 4.67 5.67
CA PRO A 109 -14.07 4.46 4.25
C PRO A 109 -12.70 5.06 3.90
N ASP A 110 -11.72 4.19 3.66
CA ASP A 110 -10.33 4.54 3.33
C ASP A 110 -9.59 3.30 2.80
N THR A 111 -8.35 3.47 2.36
CA THR A 111 -7.40 2.36 2.15
C THR A 111 -6.60 2.12 3.42
N TYR A 112 -6.55 0.86 3.84
CA TYR A 112 -5.80 0.41 5.00
C TYR A 112 -4.68 -0.54 4.59
N GLN A 113 -3.52 -0.38 5.20
CA GLN A 113 -2.41 -1.31 5.13
C GLN A 113 -2.36 -2.11 6.42
N VAL A 114 -2.44 -3.43 6.30
CA VAL A 114 -2.33 -4.36 7.42
C VAL A 114 -0.94 -4.97 7.36
N GLU A 115 -0.26 -4.97 8.49
CA GLU A 115 1.10 -5.50 8.65
C GLU A 115 1.13 -6.43 9.87
N VAL A 116 1.65 -7.63 9.68
CA VAL A 116 2.05 -8.53 10.75
C VAL A 116 3.57 -8.59 10.72
N ILE A 117 4.20 -7.97 11.72
CA ILE A 117 5.63 -7.74 11.79
C ILE A 117 6.23 -8.73 12.78
N THR A 118 7.05 -9.65 12.29
CA THR A 118 7.98 -10.48 13.08
C THR A 118 9.39 -9.87 13.03
N PRO A 119 10.35 -10.39 13.82
CA PRO A 119 11.74 -9.91 13.75
C PRO A 119 12.39 -10.12 12.37
N ASP A 120 12.01 -11.18 11.67
CA ASP A 120 12.59 -11.61 10.40
C ASP A 120 11.80 -11.15 9.17
N THR A 121 10.47 -11.09 9.29
CA THR A 121 9.56 -10.97 8.15
C THR A 121 8.44 -9.97 8.46
N THR A 122 7.94 -9.30 7.42
CA THR A 122 6.70 -8.53 7.53
C THR A 122 5.71 -9.00 6.49
N TYR A 123 4.65 -9.64 6.95
CA TYR A 123 3.51 -10.00 6.12
C TYR A 123 2.62 -8.78 5.99
N TRP A 124 2.31 -8.37 4.77
CA TRP A 124 1.47 -7.20 4.58
C TRP A 124 0.45 -7.41 3.47
N THR A 125 -0.61 -6.60 3.53
CA THR A 125 -1.59 -6.47 2.46
C THR A 125 -2.29 -5.12 2.58
N LYS A 126 -2.96 -4.70 1.51
CA LYS A 126 -3.74 -3.46 1.46
C LYS A 126 -5.20 -3.78 1.15
N PHE A 127 -6.10 -3.21 1.93
CA PHE A 127 -7.54 -3.34 1.74
C PHE A 127 -8.16 -1.96 1.46
N LYS A 128 -9.16 -1.94 0.59
CA LYS A 128 -10.00 -0.75 0.38
C LYS A 128 -11.32 -0.96 1.09
N VAL A 129 -11.63 -0.08 2.04
CA VAL A 129 -12.93 -0.05 2.72
C VAL A 129 -13.81 0.99 2.03
N GLY A 130 -14.93 0.51 1.48
CA GLY A 130 -15.95 1.34 0.83
C GLY A 130 -16.90 2.03 1.81
N ARG A 131 -17.78 2.87 1.27
CA ARG A 131 -18.96 3.38 1.98
C ARG A 131 -20.07 2.35 1.96
#